data_AF-A0A3E1EM60-F1
#
_entry.id   AF-A0A3E1EM60-F1
#
_cell.length_a   1.000
_cell.length_b   1.000
_cell.length_c   1.000
_cell.angle_alpha   90.00
_cell.angle_beta   90.00
_cell.angle_gamma   90.00
#
_symmetry.space_group_name_H-M   'P 1'
#
loop_
_entity.id
_entity.type
_entity.pdbx_description
1 polymer ?
#
loop_
_entity_poly.entity_id
_entity_poly.type
_entity_poly.pdbx_seq_one_letter_code
_entity_poly.pdbx_strand_id
1 'polypeptide(L)' 'MSLKSFHVFFLVIAILFDLGILAYALIGDNSVTEELRGYGVGFGVIAAALIVYTVWFVRRKAPQIIV' A
#
# COMPACT_ATOMS: atom_id res chain seq x y z
N MET A 1 -4.42 -17.12 -13.19
CA MET A 1 -3.49 -15.98 -12.97
C MET A 1 -2.11 -16.52 -12.68
N SER A 2 -1.04 -15.86 -13.15
CA SER A 2 0.31 -16.20 -12.68
C SER A 2 0.45 -15.80 -11.20
N LEU A 3 1.23 -16.55 -10.42
CA LEU A 3 1.50 -16.25 -9.01
C LEU A 3 2.01 -14.80 -8.81
N LYS A 4 2.77 -14.29 -9.79
CA LYS A 4 3.27 -12.90 -9.80
C LYS A 4 2.15 -11.89 -9.92
N SER A 5 1.22 -12.09 -10.86
CA SER A 5 0.09 -11.17 -11.10
C SER A 5 -0.84 -11.12 -9.88
N PHE A 6 -1.09 -12.27 -9.25
CA PHE A 6 -1.87 -12.33 -8.00
C PHE A 6 -1.17 -11.59 -6.86
N HIS A 7 0.15 -11.77 -6.70
CA HIS A 7 0.91 -11.08 -5.66
C HIS A 7 0.89 -9.55 -5.83
N VAL A 8 1.11 -9.06 -7.05
CA VAL A 8 1.06 -7.61 -7.33
C VAL A 8 -0.34 -7.06 -7.09
N PHE A 9 -1.39 -7.77 -7.51
CA PHE A 9 -2.77 -7.36 -7.24
C PHE A 9 -3.05 -7.24 -5.74
N PHE A 10 -2.62 -8.22 -4.94
CA PHE A 10 -2.76 -8.17 -3.49
C PHE A 10 -2.02 -6.98 -2.87
N LEU A 11 -0.80 -6.70 -3.32
CA LEU A 11 -0.03 -5.53 -2.86
C LEU A 11 -0.75 -4.22 -3.17
N VAL A 12 -1.31 -4.07 -4.36
CA VAL A 12 -2.07 -2.86 -4.73
C VAL A 12 -3.29 -2.69 -3.83
N ILE A 13 -4.03 -3.76 -3.56
CA ILE A 13 -5.17 -3.71 -2.64
C ILE A 13 -4.71 -3.30 -1.23
N ALA A 14 -3.64 -3.91 -0.71
CA ALA A 14 -3.11 -3.58 0.61
C ALA A 14 -2.73 -2.09 0.71
N ILE A 15 -2.01 -1.57 -0.31
CA ILE A 15 -1.65 -0.14 -0.38
C ILE A 15 -2.90 0.74 -0.37
N LEU A 16 -3.95 0.40 -1.14
CA LEU A 16 -5.19 1.17 -1.17
C LEU A 16 -5.90 1.18 0.19
N PHE A 17 -5.93 0.05 0.90
CA PHE A 17 -6.49 -0.02 2.25
C PHE A 17 -5.70 0.84 3.24
N ASP A 18 -4.38 0.73 3.23
CA ASP A 18 -3.52 1.50 4.14
C ASP A 18 -3.67 3.01 3.89
N LEU A 19 -3.68 3.43 2.61
CA LEU A 19 -3.93 4.83 2.23
C LEU A 19 -5.35 5.29 2.57
N GLY A 20 -6.34 4.40 2.46
CA GLY A 20 -7.72 4.68 2.87
C GLY A 20 -7.83 4.94 4.37
N ILE A 21 -7.16 4.13 5.20
CA ILE A 21 -7.09 4.33 6.65
C ILE A 21 -6.33 5.61 6.99
N LEU A 22 -5.20 5.88 6.34
CA LEU A 22 -4.45 7.13 6.50
C LEU A 22 -5.32 8.34 6.15
N ALA A 23 -6.03 8.30 5.01
CA ALA A 23 -6.90 9.39 4.57
C ALA A 23 -8.05 9.60 5.56
N TYR A 24 -8.67 8.52 6.05
CA TYR A 24 -9.71 8.61 7.07
C TYR A 24 -9.18 9.20 8.38
N ALA A 25 -7.96 8.82 8.78
CA ALA A 25 -7.32 9.34 9.99
C ALA A 25 -6.93 10.84 9.88
N LEU A 26 -6.56 11.32 8.69
CA LEU A 26 -6.13 12.71 8.48
C LEU A 26 -7.27 13.66 8.14
N ILE A 27 -8.27 13.19 7.38
CA ILE A 27 -9.34 14.02 6.80
C ILE A 27 -10.68 13.73 7.50
N GLY A 28 -10.76 12.69 8.32
CA GLY A 28 -11.96 12.35 9.06
C GLY A 28 -12.36 13.43 10.07
N ASP A 29 -13.66 13.48 10.34
CA ASP A 29 -14.29 14.43 11.24
C ASP A 29 -13.87 14.23 12.71
N ASN A 30 -14.51 14.98 13.63
CA ASN A 30 -14.29 14.92 15.08
C ASN A 30 -14.53 13.53 15.72
N SER A 31 -14.96 12.51 14.96
CA SER A 31 -15.07 11.12 15.41
C SER A 31 -13.73 10.38 15.43
N VAL A 32 -12.67 10.94 14.84
CA VAL A 32 -11.33 10.32 14.82
C VAL A 32 -10.58 10.62 16.13
N THR A 33 -10.33 9.58 16.93
CA THR A 33 -9.52 9.69 18.16
C THR A 33 -8.04 9.94 17.85
N GLU A 34 -7.30 10.51 18.80
CA GLU A 34 -5.84 10.75 18.65
C GLU A 34 -5.07 9.43 18.43
N GLU A 35 -5.49 8.36 19.09
CA GLU A 35 -4.96 7.01 18.85
C GLU A 35 -5.17 6.56 17.40
N LEU A 36 -6.37 6.77 16.85
CA LEU A 36 -6.67 6.42 15.46
C LEU A 36 -5.85 7.24 14.46
N ARG A 37 -5.52 8.50 14.79
CA ARG A 37 -4.57 9.31 14.01
C ARG A 37 -3.17 8.71 14.02
N GLY A 38 -2.69 8.27 15.18
CA GLY A 38 -1.41 7.56 15.32
C GLY A 38 -1.35 6.29 14.48
N TYR A 39 -2.40 5.46 14.52
CA TYR A 39 -2.52 4.29 13.66
C TYR A 39 -2.53 4.65 12.18
N GLY A 40 -3.28 5.68 11.79
CA GLY A 40 -3.33 6.16 10.41
C GLY A 40 -1.96 6.53 9.85
N VAL A 41 -1.15 7.28 10.61
CA VAL A 41 0.23 7.60 10.24
C VAL A 41 1.07 6.32 10.09
N GLY A 42 0.93 5.36 11.01
CA GLY A 42 1.57 4.05 10.92
C GLY A 42 1.23 3.31 9.63
N PHE A 43 -0.05 3.24 9.27
CA PHE A 43 -0.51 2.67 8.00
C PHE A 43 0.04 3.43 6.80
N GLY A 44 0.16 4.76 6.87
CA GLY A 44 0.81 5.55 5.83
C GLY A 44 2.27 5.17 5.58
N VAL A 45 3.03 4.91 6.64
CA VAL A 45 4.43 4.45 6.53
C VAL A 45 4.50 3.05 5.91
N ILE A 46 3.61 2.14 6.32
CA ILE A 46 3.51 0.79 5.74
C ILE A 46 3.15 0.87 4.25
N ALA A 47 2.18 1.72 3.88
CA ALA A 47 1.80 1.95 2.49
C ALA A 47 3.00 2.40 1.65
N ALA A 48 3.79 3.36 2.15
CA ALA A 48 5.00 3.83 1.47
C ALA A 48 6.02 2.70 1.27
N ALA A 49 6.25 1.87 2.30
CA ALA A 49 7.13 0.72 2.20
C ALA A 49 6.63 -0.31 1.18
N LEU A 50 5.32 -0.59 1.16
CA LEU A 50 4.69 -1.49 0.20
C LEU A 50 4.76 -0.96 -1.23
N ILE A 51 4.62 0.35 -1.45
CA ILE A 51 4.79 0.97 -2.77
C ILE A 51 6.22 0.74 -3.27
N VAL A 52 7.22 1.05 -2.44
CA VAL A 52 8.64 0.85 -2.78
C VAL A 52 8.93 -0.63 -3.08
N TYR A 53 8.44 -1.53 -2.23
CA TYR A 53 8.58 -2.97 -2.44
C TYR A 53 7.90 -3.44 -3.73
N THR A 54 6.68 -2.98 -4.01
CA THR A 54 5.92 -3.35 -5.20
C THR A 54 6.66 -2.90 -6.47
N VAL A 55 7.14 -1.65 -6.49
CA VAL A 55 7.94 -1.12 -7.60
C VAL A 55 9.22 -1.94 -7.78
N TRP A 56 9.93 -2.25 -6.70
CA TRP A 56 11.13 -3.09 -6.75
C TRP A 56 10.83 -4.50 -7.27
N PHE A 57 9.76 -5.13 -6.79
CA PHE A 57 9.34 -6.48 -7.17
C PHE A 57 9.01 -6.53 -8.66
N VAL A 58 8.21 -5.58 -9.15
CA VAL A 58 7.87 -5.47 -10.57
C VAL A 58 9.13 -5.26 -11.40
N ARG A 59 10.03 -4.34 -11.01
CA ARG A 59 11.27 -4.06 -11.78
C ARG A 59 12.25 -5.23 -11.82
N ARG A 60 12.42 -5.98 -10.73
CA ARG A 60 13.39 -7.09 -10.66
C ARG A 60 12.84 -8.45 -11.08
N LYS A 61 11.51 -8.64 -11.09
CA LYS A 61 10.87 -9.90 -11.47
C LYS A 61 10.03 -9.82 -12.74
N ALA A 62 9.87 -8.64 -13.35
CA ALA A 62 9.41 -8.51 -14.72
C ALA A 62 10.40 -9.25 -15.62
N PRO A 63 9.94 -10.23 -16.43
CA PRO A 63 10.80 -10.87 -17.41
C PRO A 63 11.40 -9.77 -18.28
N GLN A 64 12.71 -9.84 -18.54
CA GLN A 64 13.27 -9.12 -19.67
C GLN A 64 12.51 -9.62 -20.89
N ILE A 65 11.58 -8.81 -21.39
CA ILE A 65 11.03 -9.01 -22.72
C ILE A 65 12.20 -8.64 -23.63
N ILE A 66 13.06 -9.63 -23.88
CA ILE A 66 14.02 -9.61 -24.97
C ILE A 66 13.14 -9.69 -26.22
N VAL A 67 12.90 -8.53 -26.82
CA VAL A 67 12.40 -8.40 -28.19
C VAL A 67 13.59 -8.51 -29.13
#